data_AF-A0A7Y1A235-F1
#
_entry.id   AF-A0A7Y1A235-F1
#
_cell.length_a   1.000
_cell.length_b   1.000
_cell.length_c   1.000
_cell.angle_alpha   90.00
_cell.angle_beta   90.00
_cell.angle_gamma   90.00
#
_symmetry.space_group_name_H-M   'P 1'
#
loop_
_entity.id
_entity.type
_entity.pdbx_description
1 polymer ?
#
loop_
_entity_poly.entity_id
_entity_poly.type
_entity_poly.pdbx_seq_one_letter_code
_entity_poly.pdbx_strand_id
1 'polypeptide(L)' 'MIGINRAKAESITVDRLRVEREPLLAELDTSYLRALEAGDDASLIIAEKQALRDITERDLSALSLTELAALTIEKALPG' A
#
# COMPACT_ATOMS: atom_id res chain seq x y z
N MET A 1 -12.59 -28.82 11.53
CA MET A 1 -12.46 -27.43 12.01
C MET A 1 -12.88 -26.55 10.85
N ILE A 2 -13.96 -25.78 10.97
CA ILE A 2 -14.30 -24.76 9.97
C ILE A 2 -13.29 -23.63 10.20
N GLY A 3 -12.06 -23.85 9.73
CA GLY A 3 -11.00 -22.88 9.81
C GLY A 3 -11.43 -21.71 8.96
N ILE A 4 -11.70 -20.56 9.58
CA ILE A 4 -11.69 -19.30 8.86
C ILE A 4 -10.39 -19.32 8.06
N ASN A 5 -10.52 -19.34 6.73
CA ASN A 5 -9.38 -19.53 5.84
C ASN A 5 -8.50 -18.28 5.97
N ARG A 6 -7.53 -18.31 6.87
CA ARG A 6 -6.63 -17.19 7.15
C ARG A 6 -5.94 -16.71 5.88
N ALA A 7 -5.50 -17.63 5.02
CA ALA A 7 -4.92 -17.28 3.73
C ALA A 7 -5.91 -16.50 2.84
N LYS A 8 -7.21 -16.81 2.93
CA LYS A 8 -8.25 -16.03 2.26
C LYS A 8 -8.40 -14.63 2.86
N ALA A 9 -8.33 -14.48 4.18
CA ALA A 9 -8.36 -13.17 4.84
C ALA A 9 -7.16 -12.30 4.42
N GLU A 10 -5.96 -12.86 4.42
CA GLU A 10 -4.74 -12.17 3.97
C GLU A 10 -4.84 -11.75 2.50
N SER A 11 -5.29 -12.65 1.62
CA SER A 11 -5.50 -12.34 0.20
C SER A 11 -6.51 -11.20 0.00
N ILE A 12 -7.65 -11.24 0.72
CA ILE A 12 -8.65 -10.16 0.65
C ILE A 12 -8.06 -8.84 1.13
N THR A 13 -7.30 -8.85 2.22
CA THR A 13 -6.65 -7.64 2.73
C THR A 13 -5.65 -7.08 1.72
N VAL A 14 -4.80 -7.91 1.12
CA VAL A 14 -3.84 -7.46 0.09
C VAL A 14 -4.56 -6.90 -1.14
N ASP A 15 -5.62 -7.56 -1.61
CA ASP A 15 -6.39 -7.07 -2.76
C ASP A 15 -7.07 -5.72 -2.46
N ARG A 16 -7.61 -5.54 -1.24
CA ARG A 16 -8.14 -4.25 -0.80
C ARG A 16 -7.05 -3.17 -0.77
N LEU A 17 -5.87 -3.46 -0.21
CA LEU A 17 -4.76 -2.52 -0.16
C LEU A 17 -4.27 -2.12 -1.56
N ARG A 18 -4.33 -3.04 -2.55
CA ARG A 18 -4.03 -2.74 -3.96
C ARG A 18 -5.01 -1.71 -4.52
N VAL A 19 -6.30 -1.88 -4.27
CA VAL A 19 -7.33 -0.92 -4.70
C VAL A 19 -7.15 0.43 -4.00
N GLU A 20 -6.84 0.44 -2.70
CA GLU A 20 -6.60 1.67 -1.94
C GLU A 20 -5.38 2.45 -2.44
N ARG A 21 -4.28 1.77 -2.82
CA ARG A 21 -3.06 2.44 -3.28
C ARG A 21 -3.11 2.96 -4.72
N GLU A 22 -3.97 2.39 -5.57
CA GLU A 22 -4.06 2.76 -6.99
C GLU A 22 -4.25 4.27 -7.23
N PRO A 23 -5.22 4.96 -6.61
CA PRO A 23 -5.38 6.39 -6.79
C PRO A 23 -4.18 7.19 -6.26
N LEU A 24 -3.54 6.74 -5.17
CA LEU A 24 -2.37 7.40 -4.59
C LEU A 24 -1.14 7.30 -5.51
N LEU A 25 -0.92 6.12 -6.11
CA LEU A 25 0.14 5.94 -7.10
C LEU A 25 -0.09 6.79 -8.35
N ALA A 26 -1.34 6.90 -8.82
CA ALA A 26 -1.67 7.74 -9.97
C ALA A 26 -1.44 9.25 -9.70
N GLU A 27 -1.75 9.71 -8.50
CA GLU A 27 -1.46 11.07 -8.06
C GLU A 27 0.06 11.32 -8.01
N LEU A 28 0.82 10.42 -7.39
CA LEU A 28 2.28 10.51 -7.32
C LEU A 28 2.94 10.40 -8.69
N ASP A 29 2.39 9.61 -9.62
CA ASP A 29 2.85 9.55 -11.00
C ASP A 29 2.67 10.89 -11.72
N THR A 30 1.53 11.57 -11.48
CA THR A 30 1.29 12.91 -12.03
C THR A 30 2.27 13.94 -11.45
N SER A 31 2.48 13.90 -10.13
CA SER A 31 3.45 14.77 -9.45
C SER A 31 4.88 14.51 -9.92
N TYR A 32 5.24 13.24 -10.14
CA TYR A 32 6.54 12.85 -10.68
C TYR A 32 6.79 13.43 -12.07
N LEU A 33 5.82 13.31 -12.98
CA LEU A 33 5.94 13.89 -14.33
C LEU A 33 6.10 15.42 -14.28
N ARG A 34 5.33 16.11 -13.44
CA ARG A 34 5.46 17.56 -13.26
C ARG A 34 6.84 17.96 -12.74
N ALA A 35 7.38 17.23 -11.77
CA ALA A 35 8.73 17.48 -11.25
C ALA A 35 9.79 17.30 -12.33
N LEU A 36 9.68 16.24 -13.15
CA LEU A 36 10.59 16.04 -14.28
C LEU A 36 10.50 17.15 -15.33
N GLU A 37 9.29 17.61 -15.66
CA GLU A 37 9.07 18.72 -16.60
C GLU A 37 9.63 20.04 -16.08
N ALA A 38 9.58 20.27 -14.77
CA ALA A 38 10.14 21.46 -14.11
C ALA A 38 11.65 21.37 -13.86
N GLY A 39 12.24 20.17 -13.94
CA GLY A 39 13.62 19.92 -13.54
C GLY A 39 13.83 19.92 -12.02
N ASP A 40 12.78 19.65 -11.25
CA ASP A 40 12.78 19.61 -9.79
C ASP A 40 13.24 18.25 -9.24
N ASP A 41 13.64 18.22 -7.96
CA ASP A 41 13.92 16.96 -7.26
C ASP A 41 12.65 16.14 -7.05
N ALA A 42 12.72 14.85 -7.40
CA ALA A 42 11.63 13.90 -7.27
C ALA A 42 11.91 12.78 -6.26
N SER A 43 12.99 12.87 -5.48
CA SER A 43 13.45 11.82 -4.57
C SER A 43 12.37 11.41 -3.55
N LEU A 44 11.66 12.38 -2.98
CA LEU A 44 10.55 12.12 -2.05
C LEU A 44 9.38 11.40 -2.72
N ILE A 45 9.00 11.82 -3.93
CA ILE A 45 7.92 11.20 -4.71
C ILE A 45 8.25 9.73 -5.02
N ILE A 46 9.51 9.45 -5.37
CA ILE A 46 9.99 8.09 -5.62
C ILE A 46 9.91 7.25 -4.33
N ALA A 47 10.36 7.81 -3.19
CA ALA A 47 10.32 7.12 -1.91
C ALA A 47 8.88 6.79 -1.47
N GLU A 48 7.94 7.72 -1.64
CA GLU A 48 6.52 7.50 -1.34
C GLU A 48 5.89 6.43 -2.24
N LYS A 49 6.21 6.47 -3.55
CA LYS A 49 5.78 5.42 -4.49
C LYS A 49 6.30 4.04 -4.08
N GLN A 50 7.54 3.96 -3.59
CA GLN A 50 8.10 2.70 -3.10
C GLN A 50 7.39 2.24 -1.82
N ALA A 51 7.16 3.14 -0.87
CA ALA A 51 6.44 2.82 0.37
C ALA A 51 5.03 2.25 0.10
N LEU A 52 4.30 2.81 -0.88
CA LEU A 52 2.99 2.29 -1.31
C LEU A 52 3.06 0.90 -1.95
N ARG A 53 4.16 0.59 -2.64
CA ARG A 53 4.38 -0.74 -3.25
C ARG A 53 4.68 -1.78 -2.19
N ASP A 54 5.58 -1.44 -1.28
CA ASP A 54 6.06 -2.30 -0.21
C ASP A 54 4.92 -2.79 0.69
N ILE A 55 3.90 -1.96 0.96
CA ILE A 55 2.76 -2.33 1.81
C ILE A 55 2.09 -3.63 1.35
N THR A 56 1.98 -3.86 0.03
CA THR A 56 1.33 -5.08 -0.50
C THR A 56 2.25 -6.29 -0.58
N GLU A 57 3.53 -6.11 -0.28
CA GLU A 57 4.56 -7.16 -0.27
C GLU A 57 4.92 -7.59 1.16
N ARG A 58 4.38 -6.90 2.18
CA ARG A 58 4.60 -7.23 3.59
C ARG A 58 3.99 -8.58 3.96
N ASP A 59 4.70 -9.30 4.81
CA ASP A 59 4.16 -10.46 5.49
C ASP A 59 3.10 -10.04 6.52
N LEU A 60 1.87 -10.55 6.36
CA LEU A 60 0.74 -10.29 7.23
C LEU A 60 0.49 -11.44 8.24
N SER A 61 1.32 -12.49 8.22
CA SER A 61 1.17 -13.70 9.05
C SER A 61 1.13 -13.40 10.55
N ALA A 62 1.79 -12.33 10.98
CA ALA A 62 1.83 -11.89 12.38
C ALA A 62 0.54 -11.17 12.83
N LEU A 63 -0.33 -10.73 11.92
CA LEU A 63 -1.55 -10.00 12.25
C LEU A 63 -2.71 -10.94 12.60
N SER A 64 -3.50 -10.58 13.60
CA SER A 64 -4.80 -11.19 13.88
C SER A 64 -5.83 -10.87 12.79
N LEU A 65 -6.94 -11.62 12.75
CA LEU A 65 -8.04 -11.35 11.80
C LEU A 65 -8.63 -9.94 11.98
N THR A 66 -8.66 -9.42 13.21
CA THR A 66 -9.15 -8.07 13.51
C THR A 66 -8.18 -7.01 12.98
N GLU A 67 -6.88 -7.23 13.11
CA GLU A 67 -5.86 -6.33 12.57
C GLU A 67 -5.88 -6.33 11.04
N LEU A 68 -6.01 -7.51 10.40
CA LEU A 68 -6.19 -7.62 8.95
C LEU A 68 -7.43 -6.84 8.45
N ALA A 69 -8.54 -6.94 9.19
CA ALA A 69 -9.76 -6.21 8.86
C ALA A 69 -9.59 -4.69 8.96
N ALA A 70 -8.82 -4.22 9.96
CA ALA A 70 -8.61 -2.81 10.27
C ALA A 70 -7.45 -2.14 9.51
N LEU A 71 -6.62 -2.92 8.81
CA LEU A 71 -5.45 -2.45 8.05
C LEU A 71 -5.87 -1.66 6.81
N THR A 72 -5.38 -0.43 6.69
CA THR A 72 -5.55 0.48 5.55
C THR A 72 -4.19 0.96 5.08
N ILE A 73 -4.10 1.54 3.87
CA ILE A 73 -2.85 2.15 3.39
C ILE A 73 -2.34 3.22 4.37
N GLU A 74 -3.21 4.09 4.86
CA GLU A 74 -2.85 5.15 5.82
C GLU A 74 -2.18 4.59 7.09
N LYS A 75 -2.73 3.52 7.67
CA LYS A 75 -2.16 2.88 8.87
C LYS A 75 -0.89 2.09 8.59
N ALA A 76 -0.65 1.72 7.33
CA ALA A 76 0.49 0.93 6.91
C ALA A 76 1.69 1.81 6.50
N LEU A 77 1.47 3.09 6.20
CA LEU A 77 2.54 4.04 5.95
C LEU A 77 3.24 4.42 7.26
N PRO A 78 4.58 4.50 7.30
CA PRO A 78 5.26 5.19 8.37
C PRO A 78 4.87 6.67 8.31
N GLY A 79 4.37 7.21 9.42
CA GLY A 79 4.06 8.64 9.56
C GLY A 79 5.30 9.51 9.72
#